data_AF-A0A5D2J4P3-F1
#
_entry.id   AF-A0A5D2J4P3-F1
#
_cell.length_a   1.000
_cell.length_b   1.000
_cell.length_c   1.000
_cell.angle_alpha   90.00
_cell.angle_beta   90.00
_cell.angle_gamma   90.00
#
_symmetry.space_group_name_H-M   'P 1'
#
loop_
_entity.id
_entity.type
_entity.pdbx_description
1 polymer ?
#
loop_
_entity_poly.entity_id
_entity_poly.type
_entity_poly.pdbx_seq_one_letter_code
_entity_poly.pdbx_strand_id
1 'polypeptide(L)'
;MEELRKLEQLHTTLTFMQSHNFVPSSTLDSNRFIANLILLLLQPCGELNLDMKFRLLSEYLPKISVSFLEEASQWIRFETDERDYQEVNDPSGKKDCLPLQINHEEVAMVGLEAMERANSTLEDFCRSYFMFHGVDIDIPLMIFKYFPVLAFTESYIYQLDGLNEKILSIPTEGDTSLAKEFEKMNYQCWAETFANMLEKDPFRPLLNVLELRGLLNDRIREEFRSGEEYWALERKLCRALTHKMEISIKDVMRAIHLKSFDYRVLNLLLYQLRGQEVNDLHMEFLSDSEFLVEISDDLMVSIIYSTPR
;
A
#
# COMPACT_ATOMS: atom_id res chain seq x y z
N MET A 1 3.98 -8.88 -14.57
CA MET A 1 4.25 -8.64 -16.00
C MET A 1 5.75 -8.69 -16.31
N GLU A 2 6.63 -8.09 -15.52
CA GLU A 2 8.09 -8.14 -15.76
C GLU A 2 8.67 -9.55 -15.69
N GLU A 3 8.28 -10.37 -14.72
CA GLU A 3 8.71 -11.79 -14.63
C GLU A 3 8.22 -12.65 -15.81
N LEU A 4 7.03 -12.37 -16.33
CA LEU A 4 6.51 -13.03 -17.54
C LEU A 4 7.31 -12.61 -18.78
N ARG A 5 7.70 -11.34 -18.86
CA ARG A 5 8.57 -10.83 -19.94
C ARG A 5 9.97 -11.43 -19.87
N LYS A 6 10.55 -11.57 -18.67
CA LYS A 6 11.82 -12.28 -18.45
C LYS A 6 11.72 -13.75 -18.86
N LEU A 7 10.60 -14.40 -18.54
CA LEU A 7 10.34 -15.79 -18.92
C LEU A 7 10.18 -15.95 -20.44
N GLU A 8 9.50 -15.01 -21.11
CA GLU A 8 9.36 -14.96 -22.57
C GLU A 8 10.71 -14.73 -23.26
N GLN A 9 11.53 -13.81 -22.73
CA GLN A 9 12.90 -13.58 -23.20
C GLN A 9 13.79 -14.80 -23.04
N LEU A 10 13.68 -15.50 -21.90
CA LEU A 10 14.37 -16.75 -21.63
C LEU A 10 13.95 -17.85 -22.60
N HIS A 11 12.64 -18.00 -22.85
CA HIS A 11 12.10 -18.97 -23.79
C HIS A 11 12.58 -18.70 -25.22
N THR A 12 12.50 -17.44 -25.66
CA THR A 12 12.97 -17.02 -27.00
C THR A 12 14.47 -17.30 -27.18
N THR A 13 15.27 -17.03 -26.15
CA THR A 13 16.72 -17.28 -26.17
C THR A 13 17.03 -18.78 -26.24
N LEU A 14 16.27 -19.62 -25.54
CA LEU A 14 16.40 -21.07 -25.62
C LEU A 14 16.06 -21.59 -27.02
N THR A 15 14.98 -21.12 -27.64
CA THR A 15 14.62 -21.49 -29.02
C THR A 15 15.70 -21.05 -30.02
N PHE A 16 16.26 -19.85 -29.82
CA PHE A 16 17.37 -19.35 -30.63
C PHE A 16 18.62 -20.25 -30.51
N MET A 17 19.02 -20.62 -29.29
CA MET A 17 20.15 -21.53 -29.05
C MET A 17 19.94 -22.90 -29.71
N GLN A 18 18.72 -23.45 -29.62
CA GLN A 18 18.34 -24.71 -30.26
C GLN A 18 18.43 -24.64 -31.79
N SER A 19 17.98 -23.53 -32.40
CA SER A 19 18.04 -23.35 -33.86
C SER A 19 19.47 -23.25 -34.42
N HIS A 20 20.46 -22.89 -33.59
CA HIS A 20 21.86 -22.77 -33.96
C HIS A 20 22.72 -23.97 -33.53
N ASN A 21 22.10 -25.09 -33.11
CA ASN A 21 22.76 -26.27 -32.56
C ASN A 21 23.68 -25.98 -31.36
N PHE A 22 23.43 -24.89 -30.65
CA PHE A 22 24.17 -24.51 -29.45
C PHE A 22 23.57 -25.24 -28.24
N VAL A 23 23.86 -26.54 -28.13
CA VAL A 23 23.34 -27.41 -27.05
C VAL A 23 24.51 -27.93 -26.20
N PRO A 24 24.79 -27.32 -25.04
CA PRO A 24 25.94 -27.71 -24.22
C PRO A 24 25.74 -28.99 -23.40
N SER A 25 24.51 -29.44 -23.10
CA SER A 25 24.25 -30.74 -22.42
C SER A 25 22.79 -31.20 -22.48
N SER A 26 22.53 -32.44 -22.05
CA SER A 26 21.21 -33.08 -21.99
C SER A 26 20.29 -32.62 -20.85
N THR A 27 20.72 -31.66 -20.01
CA THR A 27 19.99 -31.21 -18.81
C THR A 27 19.33 -29.85 -19.04
N LEU A 28 18.03 -29.77 -18.72
CA LEU A 28 17.22 -28.55 -18.87
C LEU A 28 17.83 -27.36 -18.09
N ASP A 29 18.37 -27.62 -16.89
CA ASP A 29 18.94 -26.58 -16.02
C ASP A 29 20.22 -25.97 -16.58
N SER A 30 21.05 -26.77 -17.25
CA SER A 30 22.27 -26.29 -17.89
C SER A 30 21.93 -25.38 -19.07
N ASN A 31 20.93 -25.76 -19.88
CA ASN A 31 20.46 -24.92 -20.98
C ASN A 31 19.87 -23.60 -20.46
N ARG A 32 19.11 -23.66 -19.37
CA ARG A 32 18.55 -22.47 -18.71
C ARG A 32 19.64 -21.54 -18.16
N PHE A 33 20.66 -22.09 -17.50
CA PHE A 33 21.79 -21.31 -16.98
C PHE A 33 22.53 -20.57 -18.11
N ILE A 34 22.83 -21.27 -19.20
CA ILE A 34 23.53 -20.68 -20.34
C ILE A 34 22.67 -19.63 -21.05
N ALA A 35 21.36 -19.86 -21.18
CA ALA A 35 20.44 -18.85 -21.72
C ALA A 35 20.41 -17.58 -20.86
N ASN A 36 20.39 -17.71 -19.53
CA ASN A 36 20.49 -16.58 -18.60
C ASN A 36 21.82 -15.83 -18.74
N LEU A 37 22.94 -16.53 -18.93
CA LEU A 37 24.24 -15.91 -19.17
C LEU A 37 24.27 -15.11 -20.48
N ILE A 38 23.66 -15.64 -21.55
CA ILE A 38 23.55 -14.93 -22.84
C ILE A 38 22.70 -13.67 -22.67
N LEU A 39 21.56 -13.78 -21.97
CA LEU A 39 20.71 -12.62 -21.68
C LEU A 39 21.45 -11.54 -20.89
N LEU A 40 22.24 -11.94 -19.88
CA LEU A 40 23.08 -11.03 -19.11
C LEU A 40 24.10 -10.29 -20.01
N LEU A 41 24.69 -10.97 -20.99
CA LEU A 41 25.64 -10.35 -21.92
C LEU A 41 24.99 -9.34 -22.88
N LEU A 42 23.73 -9.60 -23.26
CA LEU A 42 22.95 -8.73 -24.13
C LEU A 42 22.42 -7.48 -23.39
N GLN A 43 22.25 -7.53 -22.06
CA GLN A 43 21.83 -6.37 -21.28
C GLN A 43 22.87 -5.23 -21.31
N PRO A 44 22.46 -3.96 -21.46
CA PRO A 44 23.40 -2.83 -21.47
C PRO A 44 24.13 -2.74 -20.12
N CYS A 45 25.45 -2.54 -20.16
CA CYS A 45 26.29 -2.42 -18.97
C CYS A 45 27.26 -1.24 -19.18
N GLY A 46 26.82 -0.04 -18.82
CA GLY A 46 27.55 1.19 -19.08
C GLY A 46 27.91 1.36 -20.57
N GLU A 47 29.15 1.76 -20.85
CA GLU A 47 29.68 1.96 -22.21
C GLU A 47 30.26 0.67 -22.84
N LEU A 48 30.10 -0.49 -22.19
CA LEU A 48 30.68 -1.76 -22.67
C LEU A 48 29.88 -2.33 -23.84
N ASN A 49 30.52 -2.41 -25.01
CA ASN A 49 29.98 -3.13 -26.16
C ASN A 49 30.18 -4.67 -26.01
N LEU A 50 29.50 -5.45 -26.86
CA LEU A 50 29.51 -6.92 -26.78
C LEU A 50 30.93 -7.52 -26.89
N ASP A 51 31.78 -6.94 -27.72
CA ASP A 51 33.15 -7.41 -27.93
C ASP A 51 34.03 -7.19 -26.69
N MET A 52 33.89 -6.03 -26.03
CA MET A 52 34.56 -5.73 -24.77
C MET A 52 34.08 -6.65 -23.64
N LYS A 53 32.77 -6.91 -23.53
CA LYS A 53 32.21 -7.86 -22.55
C LYS A 53 32.77 -9.26 -22.76
N PHE A 54 32.86 -9.73 -24.00
CA PHE A 54 33.41 -11.05 -24.32
C PHE A 54 34.90 -11.15 -23.98
N ARG A 55 35.69 -10.11 -24.26
CA ARG A 55 37.11 -10.05 -23.87
C ARG A 55 37.29 -10.13 -22.36
N LEU A 56 36.49 -9.38 -21.60
CA LEU A 56 36.53 -9.42 -20.13
C LEU A 56 36.15 -10.80 -19.58
N LEU A 57 35.09 -11.42 -20.10
CA LEU A 57 34.76 -12.79 -19.70
C LEU A 57 35.91 -13.75 -19.99
N SER A 58 36.52 -13.67 -21.17
CA SER A 58 37.62 -14.57 -21.54
C SER A 58 38.85 -14.40 -20.63
N GLU A 59 39.10 -13.18 -20.14
CA GLU A 59 40.22 -12.88 -19.26
C GLU A 59 39.97 -13.26 -17.79
N TYR A 60 38.75 -13.04 -17.29
CA TYR A 60 38.43 -13.16 -15.87
C TYR A 60 37.63 -14.39 -15.50
N LEU A 61 36.83 -14.97 -16.40
CA LEU A 61 36.06 -16.19 -16.13
C LEU A 61 36.98 -17.37 -15.71
N PRO A 62 38.17 -17.57 -16.30
CA PRO A 62 39.10 -18.62 -15.83
C PRO A 62 39.68 -18.36 -14.43
N LYS A 63 39.61 -17.12 -13.94
CA LYS A 63 40.09 -16.72 -12.61
C LYS A 63 39.01 -16.90 -11.53
N ILE A 64 37.75 -17.09 -11.91
CA ILE A 64 36.63 -17.32 -10.99
C ILE A 64 36.65 -18.79 -10.57
N SER A 65 37.04 -19.05 -9.33
CA SER A 65 36.97 -20.38 -8.71
C SER A 65 35.65 -20.59 -7.97
N VAL A 66 35.31 -21.86 -7.71
CA VAL A 66 34.15 -22.21 -6.87
C VAL A 66 34.26 -21.59 -5.47
N SER A 67 35.45 -21.62 -4.86
CA SER A 67 35.69 -21.03 -3.54
C SER A 67 35.45 -19.53 -3.51
N PHE A 68 35.77 -18.81 -4.59
CA PHE A 68 35.49 -17.38 -4.72
C PHE A 68 33.99 -17.10 -4.81
N LEU A 69 33.23 -17.95 -5.54
CA LEU A 69 31.76 -17.81 -5.64
C LEU A 69 31.07 -18.13 -4.31
N GLU A 70 31.55 -19.12 -3.56
CA GLU A 70 31.05 -19.43 -2.22
C GLU A 70 31.26 -18.26 -1.26
N GLU A 71 32.45 -17.64 -1.28
CA GLU A 71 32.73 -16.42 -0.51
C GLU A 71 31.81 -15.27 -0.94
N ALA A 72 31.68 -15.01 -2.24
CA ALA A 72 30.79 -13.96 -2.77
C ALA A 72 29.32 -14.17 -2.38
N SER A 73 28.85 -15.42 -2.29
CA SER A 73 27.47 -15.75 -1.90
C SER A 73 27.12 -15.35 -0.46
N GLN A 74 28.12 -15.29 0.43
CA GLN A 74 27.93 -14.86 1.83
C GLN A 74 27.64 -13.35 1.92
N TRP A 75 28.16 -12.57 0.97
CA TRP A 75 27.92 -11.13 0.89
C TRP A 75 26.57 -10.78 0.26
N ILE A 76 26.15 -11.55 -0.75
CA ILE A 76 24.91 -11.29 -1.51
C ILE A 76 23.64 -11.63 -0.69
N ARG A 77 23.75 -12.56 0.28
CA ARG A 77 22.62 -12.97 1.15
C ARG A 77 22.06 -11.88 2.07
N PHE A 78 22.70 -10.71 2.17
CA PHE A 78 22.23 -9.60 2.99
C PHE A 78 21.30 -8.61 2.25
N GLU A 79 21.13 -8.72 0.93
CA GLU A 79 20.35 -7.73 0.15
C GLU A 79 19.12 -8.28 -0.58
N THR A 80 18.91 -9.60 -0.58
CA THR A 80 17.70 -10.22 -1.16
C THR A 80 16.82 -10.80 -0.08
N ASP A 81 15.85 -10.01 0.37
CA ASP A 81 14.68 -10.46 1.13
C ASP A 81 13.75 -11.24 0.17
N GLU A 82 14.20 -12.41 -0.29
CA GLU A 82 13.40 -13.34 -1.08
C GLU A 82 12.72 -14.37 -0.17
N ARG A 83 11.50 -14.03 0.23
CA ARG A 83 10.44 -15.04 0.41
C ARG A 83 9.99 -15.48 -0.99
N ASP A 84 10.49 -16.61 -1.46
CA ASP A 84 9.68 -17.74 -1.97
C ASP A 84 10.57 -18.79 -2.63
N TYR A 85 10.06 -20.02 -2.65
CA TYR A 85 10.70 -21.28 -3.05
C TYR A 85 11.55 -21.97 -1.96
N GLN A 86 10.89 -22.36 -0.88
CA GLN A 86 11.25 -23.64 -0.26
C GLN A 86 10.31 -24.72 -0.76
N GLU A 87 10.92 -25.68 -1.45
CA GLU A 87 10.34 -26.96 -1.82
C GLU A 87 9.72 -27.64 -0.60
N VAL A 88 8.52 -28.17 -0.81
CA VAL A 88 7.85 -29.09 0.11
C VAL A 88 8.73 -30.32 0.26
N ASN A 89 9.41 -30.42 1.40
CA ASN A 89 9.89 -31.68 1.98
C ASN A 89 9.93 -31.52 3.51
N ASP A 90 8.80 -31.80 4.16
CA ASP A 90 8.77 -32.14 5.58
C ASP A 90 9.36 -33.56 5.72
N PRO A 91 10.32 -33.78 6.64
CA PRO A 91 9.88 -34.46 7.85
C PRO A 91 10.58 -33.96 9.13
N SER A 92 9.75 -33.58 10.09
CA SER A 92 9.94 -33.79 11.53
C SER A 92 11.16 -33.11 12.17
N GLY A 93 10.90 -32.01 12.86
CA GLY A 93 11.86 -31.45 13.82
C GLY A 93 11.30 -30.22 14.49
N LYS A 94 10.61 -30.42 15.62
CA LYS A 94 10.23 -29.35 16.55
C LYS A 94 11.44 -28.44 16.82
N LYS A 95 11.43 -27.26 16.23
CA LYS A 95 12.16 -26.10 16.73
C LYS A 95 11.13 -25.03 16.99
N ASP A 96 10.89 -24.83 18.27
CA ASP A 96 10.10 -23.73 18.80
C ASP A 96 10.59 -22.43 18.17
N CYS A 97 9.82 -21.92 17.19
CA CYS A 97 9.96 -20.54 16.77
C CYS A 97 9.41 -19.71 17.92
N LEU A 98 10.33 -19.18 18.73
CA LEU A 98 10.04 -18.07 19.63
C LEU A 98 9.27 -17.01 18.83
N PRO A 99 8.07 -16.60 19.26
CA PRO A 99 7.38 -15.51 18.60
C PRO A 99 8.30 -14.29 18.72
N LEU A 100 8.81 -13.80 17.58
CA LEU A 100 9.34 -12.45 17.51
C LEU A 100 8.20 -11.53 17.94
N GLN A 101 8.22 -11.08 19.20
CA GLN A 101 7.41 -9.98 19.67
C GLN A 101 7.85 -8.74 18.89
N ILE A 102 7.31 -8.58 17.70
CA ILE A 102 7.27 -7.30 17.03
C ILE A 102 6.35 -6.46 17.91
N ASN A 103 6.85 -5.35 18.46
CA ASN A 103 6.00 -4.37 19.13
C ASN A 103 4.95 -3.91 18.12
N HIS A 104 3.75 -4.47 18.20
CA HIS A 104 2.63 -4.19 17.29
C HIS A 104 2.15 -2.74 17.37
N GLU A 105 2.58 -1.99 18.39
CA GLU A 105 2.21 -0.59 18.61
C GLU A 105 2.94 0.40 17.68
N GLU A 106 4.07 0.01 17.06
CA GLU A 106 4.87 0.92 16.22
C GLU A 106 4.87 0.59 14.73
N VAL A 107 4.29 -0.54 14.32
CA VAL A 107 4.25 -0.99 12.93
C VAL A 107 2.89 -0.68 12.31
N ALA A 108 2.88 0.07 11.20
CA ALA A 108 1.65 0.27 10.44
C ALA A 108 1.20 -1.07 9.83
N MET A 109 0.08 -1.60 10.33
CA MET A 109 -0.53 -2.83 9.86
C MET A 109 -1.91 -2.55 9.27
N VAL A 110 -2.18 -3.14 8.11
CA VAL A 110 -3.45 -3.06 7.41
C VAL A 110 -4.01 -4.47 7.29
N GLY A 111 -5.24 -4.68 7.77
CA GLY A 111 -5.97 -5.92 7.59
C GLY A 111 -6.50 -6.08 6.17
N LEU A 112 -6.65 -7.33 5.72
CA LEU A 112 -7.18 -7.64 4.38
C LEU A 112 -8.57 -7.02 4.15
N GLU A 113 -9.45 -7.05 5.16
CA GLU A 113 -10.79 -6.43 5.06
C GLU A 113 -10.70 -4.94 4.76
N ALA A 114 -9.77 -4.22 5.40
CA ALA A 114 -9.58 -2.80 5.17
C ALA A 114 -9.07 -2.53 3.74
N MET A 115 -8.18 -3.39 3.23
CA MET A 115 -7.73 -3.32 1.83
C MET A 115 -8.87 -3.56 0.84
N GLU A 116 -9.70 -4.57 1.07
CA GLU A 116 -10.81 -4.90 0.18
C GLU A 116 -11.86 -3.78 0.14
N ARG A 117 -12.10 -3.13 1.28
CA ARG A 117 -13.05 -2.02 1.38
C ARG A 117 -12.52 -0.73 0.77
N ALA A 118 -11.23 -0.44 0.94
CA ALA A 118 -10.56 0.70 0.31
C ALA A 118 -10.59 0.67 -1.24
N ASN A 119 -10.86 -0.48 -1.87
CA ASN A 119 -10.80 -0.63 -3.32
C ASN A 119 -11.73 0.32 -4.08
N SER A 120 -12.95 0.58 -3.60
CA SER A 120 -13.87 1.50 -4.30
C SER A 120 -13.33 2.92 -4.26
N THR A 121 -12.87 3.38 -3.09
CA THR A 121 -12.23 4.70 -2.94
C THR A 121 -11.01 4.82 -3.84
N LEU A 122 -10.17 3.77 -3.90
CA LEU A 122 -8.99 3.76 -4.76
C LEU A 122 -9.34 3.76 -6.24
N GLU A 123 -10.37 3.02 -6.66
CA GLU A 123 -10.84 3.02 -8.04
C GLU A 123 -11.34 4.42 -8.44
N ASP A 124 -12.19 5.02 -7.61
CA ASP A 124 -12.72 6.37 -7.81
C ASP A 124 -11.60 7.41 -7.82
N PHE A 125 -10.62 7.25 -6.93
CA PHE A 125 -9.43 8.09 -6.89
C PHE A 125 -8.64 8.02 -8.20
N CYS A 126 -8.36 6.81 -8.67
CA CYS A 126 -7.61 6.60 -9.91
C CYS A 126 -8.36 7.17 -11.11
N ARG A 127 -9.68 6.95 -11.20
CA ARG A 127 -10.49 7.44 -12.32
C ARG A 127 -10.62 8.96 -12.35
N SER A 128 -10.74 9.58 -11.18
CA SER A 128 -11.10 10.99 -11.07
C SER A 128 -9.88 11.91 -10.97
N TYR A 129 -8.79 11.46 -10.32
CA TYR A 129 -7.68 12.34 -9.99
C TYR A 129 -6.41 12.12 -10.81
N PHE A 130 -6.19 10.93 -11.37
CA PHE A 130 -4.96 10.67 -12.15
C PHE A 130 -4.81 11.63 -13.34
N MET A 131 -5.91 12.10 -13.92
CA MET A 131 -5.90 13.12 -14.98
C MET A 131 -5.26 14.44 -14.54
N PHE A 132 -5.45 14.90 -13.30
CA PHE A 132 -4.82 16.11 -12.77
C PHE A 132 -3.31 15.93 -12.54
N HIS A 133 -2.88 14.68 -12.39
CA HIS A 133 -1.48 14.29 -12.30
C HIS A 133 -0.87 13.95 -13.66
N GLY A 134 -1.62 14.01 -14.77
CA GLY A 134 -1.12 13.55 -16.08
C GLY A 134 -0.66 12.09 -16.04
N VAL A 135 -1.28 11.28 -15.19
CA VAL A 135 -1.06 9.83 -15.12
C VAL A 135 -2.11 9.18 -16.01
N ASP A 136 -1.65 8.39 -16.97
CA ASP A 136 -2.52 7.62 -17.84
C ASP A 136 -2.88 6.28 -17.19
N ILE A 137 -4.17 6.07 -16.93
CA ILE A 137 -4.70 4.86 -16.30
C ILE A 137 -4.65 3.66 -17.25
N ASP A 138 -4.57 3.88 -18.57
CA ASP A 138 -4.46 2.82 -19.56
C ASP A 138 -3.04 2.21 -19.62
N ILE A 139 -2.10 2.75 -18.84
CA ILE A 139 -0.74 2.24 -18.69
C ILE A 139 -0.61 1.49 -17.35
N PRO A 140 -0.65 0.14 -17.34
CA PRO A 140 -0.60 -0.63 -16.10
C PRO A 140 0.65 -0.35 -15.25
N LEU A 141 1.78 -0.04 -15.90
CA LEU A 141 3.02 0.31 -15.20
C LEU A 141 2.85 1.51 -14.27
N MET A 142 2.07 2.52 -14.67
CA MET A 142 1.86 3.72 -13.86
C MET A 142 1.01 3.41 -12.63
N ILE A 143 0.00 2.53 -12.79
CA ILE A 143 -0.80 2.03 -11.68
C ILE A 143 0.12 1.29 -10.70
N PHE A 144 0.82 0.24 -11.13
CA PHE A 144 1.64 -0.58 -10.22
C PHE A 144 2.83 0.16 -9.60
N LYS A 145 3.25 1.29 -10.18
CA LYS A 145 4.31 2.14 -9.61
C LYS A 145 3.85 2.90 -8.36
N TYR A 146 2.63 3.47 -8.39
CA TYR A 146 2.15 4.36 -7.33
C TYR A 146 1.12 3.69 -6.41
N PHE A 147 0.34 2.77 -6.97
CA PHE A 147 -0.76 2.10 -6.29
C PHE A 147 -0.38 1.42 -4.98
N PRO A 148 0.79 0.75 -4.81
CA PRO A 148 1.10 0.09 -3.53
C PRO A 148 1.12 1.05 -2.33
N VAL A 149 1.63 2.28 -2.51
CA VAL A 149 1.67 3.28 -1.43
C VAL A 149 0.30 3.92 -1.21
N LEU A 150 -0.40 4.24 -2.30
CA LEU A 150 -1.76 4.80 -2.23
C LEU A 150 -2.72 3.81 -1.55
N ALA A 151 -2.72 2.57 -2.01
CA ALA A 151 -3.55 1.51 -1.46
C ALA A 151 -3.23 1.23 0.00
N PHE A 152 -1.96 1.15 0.38
CA PHE A 152 -1.58 0.97 1.78
C PHE A 152 -2.07 2.11 2.67
N THR A 153 -1.90 3.35 2.22
CA THR A 153 -2.30 4.54 2.97
C THR A 153 -3.82 4.61 3.13
N GLU A 154 -4.55 4.48 2.02
CA GLU A 154 -6.01 4.49 2.02
C GLU A 154 -6.59 3.38 2.89
N SER A 155 -6.08 2.16 2.73
CA SER A 155 -6.53 1.02 3.55
C SER A 155 -6.24 1.22 5.04
N TYR A 156 -5.15 1.92 5.38
CA TYR A 156 -4.85 2.26 6.77
C TYR A 156 -5.84 3.30 7.32
N ILE A 157 -6.13 4.35 6.55
CA ILE A 157 -7.13 5.37 6.90
C ILE A 157 -8.50 4.71 7.08
N TYR A 158 -8.93 3.90 6.11
CA TYR A 158 -10.20 3.17 6.16
C TYR A 158 -10.30 2.25 7.39
N GLN A 159 -9.20 1.61 7.76
CA GLN A 159 -9.16 0.79 8.98
C GLN A 159 -9.41 1.65 10.23
N LEU A 160 -8.83 2.86 10.29
CA LEU A 160 -9.05 3.80 11.38
C LEU A 160 -10.47 4.37 11.38
N ASP A 161 -11.08 4.63 10.22
CA ASP A 161 -12.48 5.03 10.10
C ASP A 161 -13.41 3.98 10.71
N GLY A 162 -13.21 2.71 10.33
CA GLY A 162 -13.98 1.60 10.90
C GLY A 162 -13.77 1.42 12.41
N LEU A 163 -12.61 1.81 12.95
CA LEU A 163 -12.38 1.84 14.39
C LEU A 163 -13.09 3.04 15.05
N ASN A 164 -13.10 4.20 14.39
CA ASN A 164 -13.81 5.39 14.86
C ASN A 164 -15.33 5.14 14.98
N GLU A 165 -15.92 4.50 13.97
CA GLU A 165 -17.33 4.09 13.97
C GLU A 165 -17.64 3.11 15.12
N LYS A 166 -16.75 2.13 15.36
CA LYS A 166 -16.92 1.15 16.44
C LYS A 166 -16.94 1.82 17.81
N ILE A 167 -16.16 2.87 18.04
CA ILE A 167 -16.20 3.64 19.31
C ILE A 167 -17.60 4.23 19.55
N LEU A 168 -18.32 4.64 18.49
CA LEU A 168 -19.68 5.16 18.61
C LEU A 168 -20.71 4.07 18.93
N SER A 169 -20.42 2.82 18.58
CA SER A 169 -21.30 1.67 18.83
C SER A 169 -21.19 1.11 20.25
N ILE A 170 -20.15 1.47 21.02
CA ILE A 170 -19.98 1.00 22.41
C ILE A 170 -21.05 1.66 23.29
N PRO A 171 -21.94 0.86 23.93
CA PRO A 171 -22.96 1.42 24.80
C PRO A 171 -22.32 2.19 25.96
N THR A 172 -22.67 3.46 26.10
CA THR A 172 -22.35 4.21 27.32
C THR A 172 -23.15 3.57 28.46
N GLU A 173 -22.48 3.21 29.55
CA GLU A 173 -23.01 2.43 30.69
C GLU A 173 -24.50 2.67 30.97
N GLY A 174 -25.34 1.65 30.71
CA GLY A 174 -26.76 1.72 31.06
C GLY A 174 -27.68 0.67 30.45
N ASP A 175 -27.34 0.03 29.33
CA ASP A 175 -28.25 -0.89 28.64
C ASP A 175 -27.79 -2.36 28.72
N THR A 176 -28.09 -2.99 29.85
CA THR A 176 -27.64 -4.34 30.24
C THR A 176 -28.31 -5.49 29.46
N SER A 177 -29.01 -5.20 28.36
CA SER A 177 -29.83 -6.19 27.64
C SER A 177 -29.20 -6.72 26.34
N LEU A 178 -28.23 -6.00 25.74
CA LEU A 178 -27.53 -6.41 24.49
C LEU A 178 -26.10 -6.93 24.71
N ALA A 179 -25.56 -6.76 25.93
CA ALA A 179 -24.20 -7.19 26.27
C ALA A 179 -23.97 -8.72 26.17
N LYS A 180 -25.04 -9.53 26.13
CA LYS A 180 -24.93 -11.00 26.10
C LYS A 180 -24.67 -11.61 24.72
N GLU A 181 -24.88 -10.88 23.62
CA GLU A 181 -24.56 -11.40 22.28
C GLU A 181 -23.15 -11.03 21.79
N PHE A 182 -22.49 -10.06 22.44
CA PHE A 182 -21.14 -9.60 22.07
C PHE A 182 -20.00 -10.32 22.81
N GLU A 183 -20.30 -11.21 23.76
CA GLU A 183 -19.32 -12.00 24.52
C GLU A 183 -18.86 -13.28 23.76
N LYS A 184 -18.34 -13.14 22.55
CA LYS A 184 -17.59 -14.25 21.92
C LYS A 184 -16.48 -13.76 21.00
N MET A 185 -15.25 -14.06 21.45
CA MET A 185 -13.92 -13.83 20.84
C MET A 185 -13.29 -12.47 21.14
N ASN A 186 -12.29 -12.43 22.03
CA ASN A 186 -11.09 -11.56 22.02
C ASN A 186 -11.21 -10.04 21.73
N TYR A 187 -12.41 -9.45 21.63
CA TYR A 187 -12.58 -8.05 21.23
C TYR A 187 -12.23 -7.05 22.34
N GLN A 188 -12.37 -7.38 23.62
CA GLN A 188 -12.07 -6.44 24.71
C GLN A 188 -10.57 -6.07 24.78
N CYS A 189 -9.67 -7.05 24.66
CA CYS A 189 -8.23 -6.80 24.71
C CYS A 189 -7.75 -5.96 23.51
N TRP A 190 -8.27 -6.24 22.33
CA TRP A 190 -7.97 -5.45 21.13
C TRP A 190 -8.64 -4.07 21.20
N ALA A 191 -9.91 -3.96 21.62
CA ALA A 191 -10.63 -2.69 21.73
C ALA A 191 -9.99 -1.72 22.74
N GLU A 192 -9.49 -2.21 23.88
CA GLU A 192 -8.73 -1.39 24.83
C GLU A 192 -7.39 -0.95 24.26
N THR A 193 -6.66 -1.84 23.58
CA THR A 193 -5.39 -1.51 22.89
C THR A 193 -5.64 -0.49 21.77
N PHE A 194 -6.75 -0.61 21.04
CA PHE A 194 -7.13 0.28 19.93
C PHE A 194 -7.68 1.63 20.39
N ALA A 195 -8.47 1.67 21.47
CA ALA A 195 -8.92 2.93 22.06
C ALA A 195 -7.71 3.74 22.55
N ASN A 196 -6.73 3.07 23.18
CA ASN A 196 -5.46 3.68 23.55
C ASN A 196 -4.65 4.19 22.35
N MET A 197 -4.70 3.50 21.20
CA MET A 197 -4.02 3.92 19.97
C MET A 197 -4.66 5.18 19.37
N LEU A 198 -5.98 5.23 19.27
CA LEU A 198 -6.74 6.40 18.81
C LEU A 198 -6.61 7.60 19.75
N GLU A 199 -6.42 7.38 21.05
CA GLU A 199 -6.20 8.48 22.02
C GLU A 199 -4.78 9.05 22.00
N LYS A 200 -3.76 8.28 21.62
CA LYS A 200 -2.36 8.69 21.80
C LYS A 200 -1.69 9.24 20.55
N ASP A 201 -2.06 8.75 19.36
CA ASP A 201 -1.72 9.26 18.01
C ASP A 201 -2.04 8.14 16.98
N PRO A 202 -3.21 8.16 16.32
CA PRO A 202 -3.63 7.07 15.43
C PRO A 202 -2.78 6.96 14.16
N PHE A 203 -2.20 8.08 13.70
CA PHE A 203 -1.45 8.12 12.44
C PHE A 203 0.05 7.86 12.61
N ARG A 204 0.60 7.92 13.83
CA ARG A 204 2.03 7.72 14.09
C ARG A 204 2.66 6.55 13.33
N PRO A 205 2.09 5.33 13.30
CA PRO A 205 2.72 4.23 12.58
C PRO A 205 2.77 4.49 11.06
N LEU A 206 1.71 5.07 10.48
CA LEU A 206 1.67 5.42 9.07
C LEU A 206 2.66 6.56 8.76
N LEU A 207 2.72 7.60 9.61
CA LEU A 207 3.67 8.70 9.48
C LEU A 207 5.12 8.18 9.46
N ASN A 208 5.47 7.24 10.34
CA ASN A 208 6.80 6.63 10.36
C ASN A 208 7.12 5.93 9.03
N VAL A 209 6.16 5.20 8.45
CA VAL A 209 6.36 4.52 7.14
C VAL A 209 6.56 5.52 6.02
N LEU A 210 5.77 6.61 5.99
CA LEU A 210 5.89 7.66 4.98
C LEU A 210 7.20 8.43 5.11
N GLU A 211 7.65 8.69 6.34
CA GLU A 211 8.93 9.38 6.62
C GLU A 211 10.13 8.54 6.19
N LEU A 212 10.14 7.24 6.51
CA LEU A 212 11.21 6.32 6.11
C LEU A 212 11.33 6.19 4.58
N ARG A 213 10.24 6.41 3.84
CA ARG A 213 10.23 6.40 2.37
C ARG A 213 10.49 7.77 1.75
N GLY A 214 10.73 8.81 2.56
CA GLY A 214 10.94 10.18 2.09
C GLY A 214 9.70 10.81 1.45
N LEU A 215 8.51 10.32 1.78
CA LEU A 215 7.24 10.78 1.23
C LEU A 215 6.51 11.78 2.15
N LEU A 216 6.91 11.85 3.42
CA LEU A 216 6.25 12.71 4.40
C LEU A 216 6.69 14.16 4.26
N ASN A 217 5.71 15.07 4.15
CA ASN A 217 5.92 16.52 4.17
C ASN A 217 4.94 17.19 5.14
N ASP A 218 5.14 18.49 5.40
CA ASP A 218 4.33 19.24 6.37
C ASP A 218 2.86 19.36 5.97
N ARG A 219 2.55 19.37 4.66
CA ARG A 219 1.17 19.39 4.16
C ARG A 219 0.46 18.07 4.46
N ILE A 220 1.10 16.94 4.23
CA ILE A 220 0.57 15.61 4.55
C ILE A 220 0.32 15.49 6.06
N ARG A 221 1.25 15.98 6.90
CA ARG A 221 1.06 16.03 8.35
C ARG A 221 -0.18 16.86 8.74
N GLU A 222 -0.40 17.99 8.09
CA GLU A 222 -1.57 18.84 8.33
C GLU A 222 -2.88 18.17 7.91
N GLU A 223 -2.89 17.45 6.78
CA GLU A 223 -4.08 16.70 6.36
C GLU A 223 -4.41 15.56 7.33
N PHE A 224 -3.41 14.87 7.89
CA PHE A 224 -3.67 13.87 8.94
C PHE A 224 -4.21 14.50 10.23
N ARG A 225 -3.69 15.68 10.64
CA ARG A 225 -4.29 16.45 11.76
C ARG A 225 -5.73 16.85 11.48
N SER A 226 -6.03 17.21 10.23
CA SER A 226 -7.39 17.51 9.77
C SER A 226 -8.30 16.28 9.87
N GLY A 227 -7.80 15.07 9.58
CA GLY A 227 -8.49 13.80 9.78
C GLY A 227 -8.80 13.49 11.25
N GLU A 228 -7.85 13.76 12.15
CA GLU A 228 -8.12 13.62 13.60
C GLU A 228 -9.21 14.58 14.10
N GLU A 229 -9.18 15.83 13.62
CA GLU A 229 -10.23 16.82 13.91
C GLU A 229 -11.58 16.36 13.34
N TYR A 230 -11.60 15.83 12.12
CA TYR A 230 -12.79 15.26 11.50
C TYR A 230 -13.40 14.15 12.37
N TRP A 231 -12.62 13.15 12.77
CA TRP A 231 -13.12 12.06 13.61
C TRP A 231 -13.64 12.55 14.96
N ALA A 232 -13.00 13.56 15.56
CA ALA A 232 -13.49 14.16 16.80
C ALA A 232 -14.86 14.84 16.60
N LEU A 233 -15.04 15.56 15.49
CA LEU A 233 -16.31 16.18 15.11
C LEU A 233 -17.37 15.14 14.79
N GLU A 234 -17.04 14.10 14.02
CA GLU A 234 -17.95 13.00 13.69
C GLU A 234 -18.47 12.35 14.97
N ARG A 235 -17.59 12.00 15.92
CA ARG A 235 -18.00 11.44 17.21
C ARG A 235 -18.90 12.40 17.99
N LYS A 236 -18.60 13.69 17.99
CA LYS A 236 -19.40 14.73 18.66
C LYS A 236 -20.80 14.85 18.04
N LEU A 237 -20.88 14.94 16.72
CA LEU A 237 -22.11 15.10 15.96
C LEU A 237 -23.01 13.85 16.08
N CYS A 238 -22.44 12.65 15.93
CA CYS A 238 -23.16 11.40 16.10
C CYS A 238 -23.71 11.23 17.52
N ARG A 239 -22.94 11.58 18.57
CA ARG A 239 -23.45 11.56 19.95
C ARG A 239 -24.59 12.57 20.16
N ALA A 240 -24.45 13.77 19.63
CA ALA A 240 -25.50 14.79 19.71
C ALA A 240 -26.79 14.31 19.03
N LEU A 241 -26.69 13.67 17.85
CA LEU A 241 -27.81 13.05 17.14
C LEU A 241 -28.48 11.95 17.98
N THR A 242 -27.69 11.00 18.51
CA THR A 242 -28.20 9.90 19.34
C THR A 242 -28.94 10.39 20.58
N HIS A 243 -28.43 11.44 21.23
CA HIS A 243 -29.03 12.03 22.43
C HIS A 243 -30.05 13.15 22.14
N LYS A 244 -30.37 13.41 20.86
CA LYS A 244 -31.29 14.47 20.41
C LYS A 244 -30.93 15.85 20.98
N MET A 245 -29.64 16.13 21.08
CA MET A 245 -29.11 17.43 21.48
C MET A 245 -29.09 18.41 20.31
N GLU A 246 -28.98 19.70 20.60
CA GLU A 246 -28.82 20.73 19.58
C GLU A 246 -27.48 20.56 18.85
N ILE A 247 -27.53 20.59 17.51
CA ILE A 247 -26.36 20.42 16.65
C ILE A 247 -25.90 21.78 16.16
N SER A 248 -24.62 22.08 16.37
CA SER A 248 -24.00 23.30 15.89
C SER A 248 -23.78 23.23 14.38
N ILE A 249 -24.39 24.16 13.63
CA ILE A 249 -24.14 24.31 12.18
C ILE A 249 -22.65 24.54 11.90
N LYS A 250 -21.95 25.26 12.78
CA LYS A 250 -20.51 25.50 12.63
C LYS A 250 -19.71 24.20 12.65
N ASP A 251 -20.08 23.27 13.53
CA ASP A 251 -19.39 21.98 13.66
C ASP A 251 -19.68 21.08 12.45
N VAL A 252 -20.93 21.09 11.96
CA VAL A 252 -21.32 20.38 10.73
C VAL A 252 -20.54 20.91 9.52
N MET A 253 -20.54 22.23 9.33
CA MET A 253 -19.79 22.86 8.24
C MET A 253 -18.31 22.53 8.33
N ARG A 254 -17.71 22.57 9.52
CA ARG A 254 -16.30 22.19 9.70
C ARG A 254 -16.06 20.72 9.36
N ALA A 255 -16.92 19.82 9.81
CA ALA A 255 -16.81 18.39 9.51
C ALA A 255 -16.86 18.12 8.00
N ILE A 256 -17.78 18.74 7.26
CA ILE A 256 -17.89 18.58 5.80
C ILE A 256 -16.57 18.96 5.10
N HIS A 257 -15.95 20.08 5.47
CA HIS A 257 -14.68 20.50 4.84
C HIS A 257 -13.52 19.56 5.15
N LEU A 258 -13.56 18.89 6.31
CA LEU A 258 -12.49 17.98 6.74
C LEU A 258 -12.69 16.56 6.25
N LYS A 259 -13.92 16.17 5.87
CA LYS A 259 -14.33 14.79 5.57
C LYS A 259 -13.42 14.11 4.53
N SER A 260 -13.08 14.81 3.46
CA SER A 260 -12.30 14.27 2.34
C SER A 260 -10.77 14.41 2.51
N PHE A 261 -10.27 14.41 3.75
CA PHE A 261 -8.82 14.53 4.01
C PHE A 261 -8.02 13.37 3.41
N ASP A 262 -8.60 12.18 3.34
CA ASP A 262 -8.10 10.98 2.68
C ASP A 262 -7.72 11.27 1.22
N TYR A 263 -8.64 11.84 0.43
CA TYR A 263 -8.39 12.24 -0.96
C TYR A 263 -7.29 13.28 -1.09
N ARG A 264 -7.20 14.24 -0.16
CA ARG A 264 -6.14 15.24 -0.15
C ARG A 264 -4.78 14.61 0.18
N VAL A 265 -4.71 13.70 1.15
CA VAL A 265 -3.51 12.90 1.45
C VAL A 265 -3.07 12.11 0.22
N LEU A 266 -3.98 11.40 -0.45
CA LEU A 266 -3.66 10.59 -1.64
C LEU A 266 -3.13 11.47 -2.78
N ASN A 267 -3.71 12.64 -3.01
CA ASN A 267 -3.22 13.60 -4.00
C ASN A 267 -1.81 14.12 -3.67
N LEU A 268 -1.56 14.49 -2.41
CA LEU A 268 -0.24 14.93 -1.95
C LEU A 268 0.80 13.82 -2.08
N LEU A 269 0.46 12.59 -1.71
CA LEU A 269 1.33 11.42 -1.88
C LEU A 269 1.65 11.17 -3.36
N LEU A 270 0.67 11.31 -4.25
CA LEU A 270 0.90 11.13 -5.68
C LEU A 270 1.85 12.19 -6.26
N TYR A 271 1.80 13.45 -5.80
CA TYR A 271 2.81 14.46 -6.14
C TYR A 271 4.21 14.05 -5.67
N GLN A 272 4.34 13.59 -4.42
CA GLN A 272 5.63 13.16 -3.86
C GLN A 272 6.21 11.94 -4.58
N LEU A 273 5.38 10.91 -4.83
CA LEU A 273 5.77 9.71 -5.57
C LEU A 273 6.23 10.00 -7.01
N ARG A 274 5.75 11.10 -7.59
CA ARG A 274 6.12 11.56 -8.93
C ARG A 274 7.29 12.54 -8.93
N GLY A 275 7.77 12.96 -7.76
CA GLY A 275 8.82 13.96 -7.62
C GLY A 275 8.43 15.31 -8.20
N GLN A 276 7.14 15.68 -8.10
CA GLN A 276 6.61 16.94 -8.61
C GLN A 276 6.27 17.89 -7.46
N GLU A 277 6.43 19.19 -7.69
CA GLU A 277 5.89 20.20 -6.79
C GLU A 277 4.37 20.12 -6.75
N VAL A 278 3.81 20.34 -5.56
CA VAL A 278 2.37 20.32 -5.37
C VAL A 278 1.77 21.51 -6.12
N ASN A 279 0.77 21.25 -6.96
CA ASN A 279 0.04 22.30 -7.64
C ASN A 279 -1.03 22.87 -6.70
N ASP A 280 -0.83 24.09 -6.21
CA ASP A 280 -1.76 24.73 -5.28
C ASP A 280 -3.14 24.99 -5.88
N LEU A 281 -3.22 25.29 -7.19
CA LEU A 281 -4.51 25.46 -7.86
C LEU A 281 -5.31 24.15 -7.89
N HIS A 282 -4.62 23.02 -8.08
CA HIS A 282 -5.27 21.71 -7.99
C HIS A 282 -5.77 21.45 -6.57
N MET A 283 -4.94 21.70 -5.55
CA MET A 283 -5.33 21.48 -4.15
C MET A 283 -6.47 22.41 -3.69
N GLU A 284 -6.52 23.65 -4.18
CA GLU A 284 -7.64 24.56 -3.94
C GLU A 284 -8.93 24.05 -4.62
N PHE A 285 -8.83 23.60 -5.87
CA PHE A 285 -9.94 22.99 -6.59
C PHE A 285 -10.51 21.75 -5.87
N LEU A 286 -9.65 20.91 -5.27
CA LEU A 286 -10.09 19.75 -4.49
C LEU A 286 -11.03 20.16 -3.35
N SER A 287 -10.64 21.18 -2.58
CA SER A 287 -11.44 21.66 -1.45
C SER A 287 -12.85 22.09 -1.86
N ASP A 288 -12.99 22.78 -3.00
CA ASP A 288 -14.28 23.22 -3.52
C ASP A 288 -15.09 22.07 -4.10
N SER A 289 -14.43 21.19 -4.87
CA SER A 289 -15.06 20.03 -5.51
C SER A 289 -15.61 19.05 -4.49
N GLU A 290 -14.83 18.74 -3.45
CA GLU A 290 -15.21 17.84 -2.36
C GLU A 290 -16.46 18.36 -1.63
N PHE A 291 -16.48 19.66 -1.31
CA PHE A 291 -17.64 20.29 -0.68
C PHE A 291 -18.91 20.18 -1.54
N LEU A 292 -18.78 20.38 -2.85
CA LEU A 292 -19.92 20.27 -3.79
C LEU A 292 -20.41 18.83 -3.94
N VAL A 293 -19.50 17.85 -3.95
CA VAL A 293 -19.84 16.42 -4.01
C VAL A 293 -20.64 16.02 -2.78
N GLU A 294 -20.19 16.41 -1.59
CA GLU A 294 -20.90 16.13 -0.33
C GLU A 294 -22.32 16.72 -0.30
N ILE A 295 -22.48 17.97 -0.74
CA ILE A 295 -23.81 18.59 -0.87
C ILE A 295 -24.66 17.84 -1.90
N SER A 296 -24.07 17.46 -3.03
CA SER A 296 -24.77 16.76 -4.10
C SER A 296 -25.30 15.41 -3.62
N ASP A 297 -24.49 14.64 -2.90
CA ASP A 297 -24.88 13.32 -2.40
C ASP A 297 -26.07 13.43 -1.43
N ASP A 298 -26.04 14.39 -0.50
CA ASP A 298 -27.16 14.65 0.43
C ASP A 298 -28.44 15.10 -0.29
N LEU A 299 -28.32 15.95 -1.33
CA LEU A 299 -29.45 16.41 -2.12
C LEU A 299 -30.04 15.27 -2.97
N MET A 300 -29.22 14.40 -3.54
CA MET A 300 -29.69 13.29 -4.36
C MET A 300 -30.37 12.21 -3.51
N VAL A 301 -29.83 11.91 -2.33
CA VAL A 301 -30.49 11.06 -1.33
C VAL A 301 -31.85 11.64 -0.96
N SER A 302 -31.92 12.92 -0.60
CA SER A 302 -33.19 13.54 -0.20
C SER A 302 -34.23 13.59 -1.33
N ILE A 303 -33.82 13.78 -2.60
CA ILE A 303 -34.72 13.74 -3.76
C ILE A 303 -35.28 12.32 -3.99
N ILE A 304 -34.44 11.29 -3.90
CA ILE A 304 -34.85 9.88 -4.11
C ILE A 304 -35.85 9.43 -3.04
N TYR A 305 -35.69 9.89 -1.79
CA TYR A 305 -36.62 9.55 -0.70
C TYR A 305 -37.85 10.47 -0.60
N SER A 306 -37.87 11.59 -1.33
CA SER A 306 -39.00 12.54 -1.33
C SER A 306 -40.02 12.30 -2.45
N THR A 307 -39.75 11.39 -3.40
CA THR A 307 -40.76 10.97 -4.38
C THR A 307 -41.82 10.08 -3.73
N PRO A 308 -43.10 10.50 -3.67
CA PRO A 308 -44.16 9.64 -3.16
C PRO A 308 -44.38 8.49 -4.15
N ARG A 309 -44.36 7.24 -3.65
CA ARG A 309 -44.88 6.07 -4.38
C ARG A 309 -46.39 6.10 -4.45
#